data_AF-X0YAG9-F1
#
_entry.id   AF-X0YAG9-F1
#
_cell.length_a   1.000
_cell.length_b   1.000
_cell.length_c   1.000
_cell.angle_alpha   90.00
_cell.angle_beta   90.00
_cell.angle_gamma   90.00
#
_symmetry.space_group_name_H-M   'P 1'
#
loop_
_entity.id
_entity.type
_entity.pdbx_description
1 polymer ?
#
loop_
_entity_poly.entity_id
_entity_poly.type
_entity_poly.pdbx_seq_one_letter_code
_entity_poly.pdbx_strand_id
1 'polypeptide(L)'
;MRRHTRYIGPVGFAAADEAPLATSSGSEVFEIADLGRLARRALRGIVRTARAGSGETLQSRIKEHLDEANPELAVVRDSWPVYDQVNVQLGLDDWLIEREHELVGVTNYQHQEFGLAELIGGPEQPYGPMLGSISRVNAASGPDGAVTACVACGVYLINDGDARAV
;
A
#
# COMPACT_ATOMS: atom_id res chain seq x y z
N MET A 1 61.22 -32.66 9.62
CA MET A 1 61.67 -33.16 8.29
C MET A 1 61.37 -32.10 7.24
N ARG A 2 62.43 -31.60 6.58
CA ARG A 2 62.57 -30.93 5.25
C ARG A 2 61.47 -29.91 4.82
N ARG A 3 61.70 -28.59 4.90
CA ARG A 3 62.55 -27.65 4.08
C ARG A 3 61.95 -27.23 2.73
N HIS A 4 61.79 -25.90 2.57
CA HIS A 4 62.19 -25.05 1.41
C HIS A 4 61.46 -25.25 0.07
N THR A 5 61.27 -24.28 -0.84
CA THR A 5 61.52 -22.83 -0.96
C THR A 5 60.80 -22.36 -2.24
N ARG A 6 60.50 -21.06 -2.34
CA ARG A 6 60.05 -20.31 -3.55
C ARG A 6 60.88 -20.62 -4.80
N TYR A 7 60.35 -20.33 -6.00
CA TYR A 7 60.89 -19.39 -7.04
C TYR A 7 60.31 -19.74 -8.45
N ILE A 8 59.49 -18.86 -9.06
CA ILE A 8 59.71 -18.00 -10.26
C ILE A 8 59.96 -18.70 -11.61
N GLY A 9 59.02 -18.49 -12.55
CA GLY A 9 59.21 -18.33 -14.02
C GLY A 9 59.68 -19.55 -14.84
N PRO A 10 59.38 -19.64 -16.15
CA PRO A 10 59.52 -18.53 -17.10
C PRO A 10 58.34 -18.31 -18.07
N VAL A 11 58.45 -17.18 -18.77
CA VAL A 11 57.66 -16.70 -19.91
C VAL A 11 58.19 -17.35 -21.19
N GLY A 12 57.32 -17.73 -22.14
CA GLY A 12 57.72 -18.23 -23.46
C GLY A 12 56.58 -18.16 -24.47
N PHE A 13 56.76 -17.30 -25.47
CA PHE A 13 55.84 -16.83 -26.51
C PHE A 13 55.99 -17.66 -27.79
N ALA A 14 54.91 -17.86 -28.58
CA ALA A 14 54.80 -18.21 -30.02
C ALA A 14 53.75 -19.31 -30.28
N ALA A 15 52.93 -19.33 -31.33
CA ALA A 15 52.58 -18.36 -32.37
C ALA A 15 51.29 -18.88 -33.07
N ALA A 16 50.41 -17.93 -33.40
CA ALA A 16 49.62 -17.84 -34.63
C ALA A 16 48.84 -19.06 -35.17
N ASP A 17 47.51 -18.96 -35.12
CA ASP A 17 46.68 -19.28 -36.29
C ASP A 17 45.61 -18.17 -36.46
N GLU A 18 45.50 -17.67 -37.68
CA GLU A 18 44.66 -16.54 -38.12
C GLU A 18 43.22 -17.01 -38.37
N ALA A 19 42.20 -16.37 -37.76
CA ALA A 19 41.20 -15.51 -38.42
C ALA A 19 39.76 -16.03 -38.14
N PRO A 20 38.68 -15.21 -38.23
CA PRO A 20 38.62 -13.82 -38.67
C PRO A 20 38.02 -12.83 -37.65
N LEU A 21 38.26 -11.55 -37.94
CA LEU A 21 37.61 -10.37 -37.38
C LEU A 21 36.08 -10.50 -37.36
N ALA A 22 35.49 -10.56 -36.17
CA ALA A 22 34.12 -10.09 -35.96
C ALA A 22 34.19 -8.68 -35.38
N THR A 23 34.38 -7.70 -36.25
CA THR A 23 34.02 -6.32 -35.97
C THR A 23 32.50 -6.23 -35.88
N SER A 24 31.92 -6.44 -34.70
CA SER A 24 30.59 -5.92 -34.41
C SER A 24 30.72 -4.46 -33.95
N SER A 25 31.15 -3.59 -34.87
CA SER A 25 30.85 -2.18 -34.79
C SER A 25 29.39 -1.99 -35.20
N GLY A 26 28.48 -2.50 -34.37
CA GLY A 26 27.10 -2.08 -34.38
C GLY A 26 27.04 -0.86 -33.49
N SER A 27 27.16 0.33 -34.09
CA SER A 27 26.73 1.56 -33.44
C SER A 27 25.34 1.32 -32.86
N GLU A 28 25.21 1.29 -31.54
CA GLU A 28 23.92 1.34 -30.86
C GLU A 28 23.30 2.70 -31.18
N VAL A 29 22.68 2.80 -32.36
CA VAL A 29 21.86 3.93 -32.72
C VAL A 29 20.63 3.81 -31.83
N PHE A 30 20.63 4.54 -30.72
CA PHE A 30 19.44 4.75 -29.92
C PHE A 30 18.31 5.20 -30.86
N GLU A 31 17.33 4.34 -31.10
CA GLU A 31 16.18 4.72 -31.90
C GLU A 31 15.33 5.70 -31.09
N ILE A 32 14.73 6.68 -31.77
CA ILE A 32 13.84 7.68 -31.14
C ILE A 32 12.67 7.00 -30.39
N ALA A 33 12.31 5.77 -30.78
CA ALA A 33 11.34 4.94 -30.09
C ALA A 33 11.76 4.57 -28.65
N ASP A 34 13.06 4.35 -28.39
CA ASP A 34 13.59 4.07 -27.06
C ASP A 34 13.52 5.29 -26.15
N LEU A 35 13.72 6.49 -26.71
CA LEU A 35 13.53 7.76 -26.00
C LEU A 35 12.07 7.93 -25.56
N GLY A 36 11.11 7.57 -26.42
CA GLY A 36 9.68 7.58 -26.07
C GLY A 36 9.34 6.61 -24.93
N ARG A 37 9.95 5.41 -24.94
CA ARG A 37 9.76 4.41 -23.89
C ARG A 37 10.38 4.86 -22.56
N LEU A 38 11.58 5.44 -22.60
CA LEU A 38 12.26 5.98 -21.42
C LEU A 38 11.51 7.18 -20.84
N ALA A 39 11.10 8.13 -21.70
CA ALA A 39 10.31 9.29 -21.31
C ALA A 39 8.98 8.89 -20.67
N ARG A 40 8.28 7.89 -21.23
CA ARG A 40 7.03 7.37 -20.64
C ARG A 40 7.27 6.64 -19.31
N ARG A 41 8.44 6.04 -19.09
CA ARG A 41 8.82 5.45 -17.80
C ARG A 41 9.19 6.53 -16.77
N ALA A 42 9.91 7.56 -17.19
CA ALA A 42 10.23 8.72 -16.36
C ALA A 42 8.97 9.50 -15.95
N LEU A 43 8.05 9.75 -16.88
CA LEU A 43 6.73 10.34 -16.62
C LEU A 43 5.92 9.51 -15.62
N ARG A 44 5.88 8.18 -15.78
CA ARG A 44 5.22 7.29 -14.80
C ARG A 44 5.90 7.35 -13.43
N GLY A 45 7.22 7.47 -13.39
CA GLY A 45 7.98 7.73 -12.17
C GLY A 45 7.55 9.04 -11.51
N ILE A 46 7.63 10.15 -12.25
CA ILE A 46 7.27 11.50 -11.76
C ILE A 46 5.82 11.56 -11.29
N VAL A 47 4.86 10.99 -12.05
CA VAL A 47 3.46 10.92 -11.65
C VAL A 47 3.28 10.10 -10.38
N ARG A 48 4.02 8.99 -10.23
CA ARG A 48 3.98 8.16 -9.02
C ARG A 48 4.58 8.90 -7.82
N THR A 49 5.70 9.59 -7.98
CA THR A 49 6.34 10.38 -6.92
C THR A 49 5.51 11.61 -6.54
N ALA A 50 4.93 12.29 -7.53
CA ALA A 50 4.03 13.41 -7.30
C ALA A 50 2.79 12.93 -6.54
N ARG A 51 2.16 11.82 -6.96
CA ARG A 51 1.01 11.24 -6.25
C ARG A 51 1.36 10.75 -4.84
N ALA A 52 2.57 10.23 -4.64
CA ALA A 52 3.06 9.82 -3.32
C ALA A 52 3.39 11.00 -2.39
N GLY A 53 3.70 12.18 -2.94
CA GLY A 53 4.03 13.39 -2.17
C GLY A 53 2.91 14.42 -2.03
N SER A 54 1.73 14.19 -2.61
CA SER A 54 0.63 15.17 -2.64
C SER A 54 -0.77 14.61 -2.37
N GLY A 55 -0.88 13.33 -2.00
CA GLY A 55 -2.13 12.75 -1.51
C GLY A 55 -2.14 12.73 0.01
N GLU A 56 -3.24 13.16 0.61
CA GLU A 56 -3.58 12.79 1.99
C GLU A 56 -3.48 11.27 2.14
N THR A 57 -2.92 10.79 3.26
CA THR A 57 -2.77 9.36 3.53
C THR A 57 -3.81 8.92 4.56
N LEU A 58 -4.16 7.63 4.58
CA LEU A 58 -5.10 7.09 5.56
C LEU A 58 -4.59 7.31 6.98
N GLN A 59 -3.27 7.13 7.16
CA GLN A 59 -2.59 7.36 8.41
C GLN A 59 -2.67 8.84 8.84
N SER A 60 -2.40 9.80 7.93
CA SER A 60 -2.46 11.23 8.27
C SER A 60 -3.88 11.65 8.62
N ARG A 61 -4.88 11.22 7.85
CA ARG A 61 -6.31 11.50 8.10
C ARG A 61 -6.76 11.03 9.49
N ILE A 62 -6.38 9.80 9.88
CA ILE A 62 -6.72 9.22 11.18
C ILE A 62 -5.99 9.95 12.32
N LYS A 63 -4.69 10.25 12.14
CA LYS A 63 -3.89 10.96 13.17
C LYS A 63 -4.37 12.38 13.40
N GLU A 64 -4.75 13.08 12.34
CA GLU A 64 -5.32 14.42 12.41
C GLU A 64 -6.66 14.40 13.16
N HIS A 65 -7.53 13.41 12.88
CA HIS A 65 -8.79 13.25 13.60
C HIS A 65 -8.61 12.97 15.10
N LEU A 66 -7.59 12.20 15.45
CA LEU A 66 -7.26 11.84 16.83
C LEU A 66 -6.41 12.88 17.57
N ASP A 67 -6.13 14.04 16.96
CA ASP A 67 -5.36 15.15 17.54
C ASP A 67 -3.97 14.72 18.05
N GLU A 68 -3.16 14.17 17.12
CA GLU A 68 -1.75 13.77 17.29
C GLU A 68 -1.35 13.31 18.71
N ALA A 69 -1.54 12.00 18.95
CA ALA A 69 -0.89 11.23 20.01
C ALA A 69 -1.38 11.49 21.44
N ASN A 70 -2.59 11.03 21.74
CA ASN A 70 -2.86 10.51 23.08
C ASN A 70 -2.31 9.08 23.19
N PRO A 71 -1.18 8.83 23.89
CA PRO A 71 -0.60 7.49 24.03
C PRO A 71 -1.50 6.53 24.84
N GLU A 72 -2.52 7.05 25.52
CA GLU A 72 -3.51 6.29 26.30
C GLU A 72 -4.75 5.90 25.47
N LEU A 73 -4.69 5.98 24.13
CA LEU A 73 -5.83 5.65 23.29
C LEU A 73 -6.23 4.18 23.51
N ALA A 74 -7.37 3.97 24.16
CA ALA A 74 -7.90 2.64 24.39
C ALA A 74 -8.40 2.05 23.07
N VAL A 75 -7.70 1.02 22.56
CA VAL A 75 -8.12 0.30 21.36
C VAL A 75 -8.82 -0.99 21.79
N VAL A 76 -10.10 -1.10 21.43
CA VAL A 76 -10.89 -2.33 21.60
C VAL A 76 -11.14 -2.93 20.22
N ARG A 77 -10.87 -4.23 20.07
CA ARG A 77 -11.18 -4.98 18.84
C ARG A 77 -12.27 -5.98 19.16
N ASP A 78 -13.36 -5.90 18.38
CA ASP A 78 -14.39 -6.93 18.32
C ASP A 78 -14.56 -7.43 16.89
N SER A 79 -15.16 -8.61 16.76
CA SER A 79 -15.47 -9.22 15.47
C SER A 79 -16.82 -9.91 15.54
N TRP A 80 -17.57 -9.84 14.45
CA TRP A 80 -18.90 -10.41 14.35
C TRP A 80 -18.97 -11.43 13.21
N PRO A 81 -19.81 -12.47 13.34
CA PRO A 81 -20.15 -13.34 12.22
C PRO A 81 -20.72 -12.53 11.05
N VAL A 82 -20.49 -13.00 9.81
CA VAL A 82 -20.96 -12.32 8.59
C VAL A 82 -22.48 -12.10 8.59
N TYR A 83 -23.25 -13.03 9.16
CA TYR A 83 -24.71 -12.92 9.23
C TYR A 83 -25.20 -11.82 10.19
N ASP A 84 -24.36 -11.35 11.12
CA ASP A 84 -24.68 -10.26 12.03
C ASP A 84 -24.36 -8.87 11.44
N GLN A 85 -23.72 -8.81 10.27
CA GLN A 85 -23.27 -7.55 9.65
C GLN A 85 -24.42 -6.54 9.51
N VAL A 86 -25.62 -6.99 9.12
CA VAL A 86 -26.79 -6.11 8.99
C VAL A 86 -27.23 -5.53 10.34
N ASN A 87 -27.18 -6.33 11.41
CA ASN A 87 -27.55 -5.89 12.75
C ASN A 87 -26.53 -4.88 13.28
N VAL A 88 -25.24 -5.13 13.07
CA VAL A 88 -24.16 -4.21 13.44
C VAL A 88 -24.28 -2.90 12.69
N GLN A 89 -24.53 -2.94 11.37
CA GLN A 89 -24.71 -1.73 10.57
C GLN A 89 -25.91 -0.92 11.05
N LEU A 90 -27.07 -1.54 11.29
CA LEU A 90 -28.26 -0.82 11.77
C LEU A 90 -28.05 -0.20 13.15
N GLY A 91 -27.40 -0.92 14.07
CA GLY A 91 -27.07 -0.39 15.40
C GLY A 91 -26.06 0.75 15.34
N LEU A 92 -25.05 0.65 14.46
CA LEU A 92 -24.10 1.72 14.22
C LEU A 92 -24.79 2.95 13.62
N ASP A 93 -25.64 2.76 12.60
CA ASP A 93 -26.37 3.84 11.94
C ASP A 93 -27.26 4.60 12.94
N ASP A 94 -27.98 3.88 13.81
CA ASP A 94 -28.80 4.48 14.87
C ASP A 94 -27.95 5.27 15.88
N TRP A 95 -26.84 4.69 16.33
CA TRP A 95 -25.90 5.35 17.25
C TRP A 95 -25.26 6.61 16.66
N LEU A 96 -25.08 6.66 15.34
CA LEU A 96 -24.50 7.78 14.62
C LEU A 96 -25.47 8.95 14.37
N ILE A 97 -26.79 8.79 14.56
CA ILE A 97 -27.80 9.83 14.29
C ILE A 97 -27.52 11.12 15.08
N GLU A 98 -27.10 10.99 16.33
CA GLU A 98 -26.86 12.12 17.24
C GLU A 98 -25.39 12.57 17.26
N ARG A 99 -24.54 12.01 16.39
CA ARG A 99 -23.09 12.23 16.39
C ARG A 99 -22.60 12.74 15.05
N GLU A 100 -21.72 13.73 15.08
CA GLU A 100 -21.02 14.14 13.88
C GLU A 100 -20.03 13.03 13.50
N HIS A 101 -20.07 12.61 12.24
CA HIS A 101 -19.19 11.55 11.76
C HIS A 101 -18.85 11.70 10.28
N GLU A 102 -17.68 11.22 9.91
CA GLU A 102 -17.23 11.07 8.53
C GLU A 102 -16.88 9.61 8.27
N LEU A 103 -17.40 9.05 7.18
CA LEU A 103 -17.02 7.72 6.73
C LEU A 103 -15.95 7.81 5.64
N VAL A 104 -14.77 7.29 5.97
CA VAL A 104 -13.62 7.23 5.08
C VAL A 104 -13.50 5.84 4.47
N GLY A 105 -13.40 5.77 3.15
CA GLY A 105 -13.22 4.50 2.45
C GLY A 105 -11.79 3.99 2.51
N VAL A 106 -11.64 2.68 2.64
CA VAL A 106 -10.34 2.00 2.62
C VAL A 106 -10.27 1.09 1.40
N THR A 107 -9.19 1.20 0.64
CA THR A 107 -8.88 0.33 -0.49
C THR A 107 -7.63 -0.50 -0.23
N ASN A 108 -7.37 -1.45 -1.14
CA ASN A 108 -6.20 -2.32 -1.07
C ASN A 108 -6.11 -3.13 0.24
N TYR A 109 -7.27 -3.46 0.81
CA TYR A 109 -7.42 -4.25 2.05
C TYR A 109 -7.65 -5.75 1.80
N GLN A 110 -7.83 -6.13 0.54
CA GLN A 110 -8.18 -7.49 0.18
C GLN A 110 -7.01 -8.42 0.52
N HIS A 111 -7.29 -9.49 1.28
CA HIS A 111 -6.33 -10.48 1.77
C HIS A 111 -5.45 -10.05 2.95
N GLN A 112 -5.76 -8.96 3.63
CA GLN A 112 -5.03 -8.53 4.83
C GLN A 112 -6.00 -8.24 5.97
N GLU A 113 -5.69 -8.77 7.15
CA GLU A 113 -6.23 -8.24 8.39
C GLU A 113 -5.39 -7.03 8.81
N PHE A 114 -6.05 -5.96 9.22
CA PHE A 114 -5.41 -4.77 9.77
C PHE A 114 -6.30 -4.23 10.89
N GLY A 115 -5.68 -3.70 11.94
CA GLY A 115 -6.35 -2.97 13.01
C GLY A 115 -5.90 -1.52 13.03
N LEU A 116 -6.37 -0.79 14.03
CA LEU A 116 -6.05 0.64 14.21
C LEU A 116 -4.54 0.88 14.40
N ALA A 117 -3.85 -0.04 15.09
CA ALA A 117 -2.40 0.05 15.31
C ALA A 117 -1.62 -0.04 14.00
N GLU A 118 -2.02 -0.92 13.08
CA GLU A 118 -1.40 -1.04 11.76
C GLU A 118 -1.67 0.19 10.88
N LEU A 119 -2.87 0.78 10.98
CA LEU A 119 -3.23 2.00 10.24
C LEU A 119 -2.48 3.25 10.72
N ILE A 120 -2.20 3.36 12.02
CA ILE A 120 -1.57 4.54 12.62
C ILE A 120 -0.04 4.40 12.75
N GLY A 121 0.47 3.21 13.01
CA GLY A 121 1.85 2.98 13.47
C GLY A 121 2.79 2.33 12.46
N GLY A 122 2.29 1.74 11.37
CA GLY A 122 3.12 1.01 10.41
C GLY A 122 3.92 1.93 9.47
N PRO A 123 5.10 1.51 8.98
CA PRO A 123 5.68 2.12 7.79
C PRO A 123 4.72 1.93 6.62
N GLU A 124 4.60 2.92 5.72
CA GLU A 124 3.78 2.79 4.52
C GLU A 124 4.19 1.54 3.74
N GLN A 125 3.32 0.53 3.76
CA GLN A 125 3.56 -0.68 2.99
C GLN A 125 3.17 -0.40 1.54
N PRO A 126 3.99 -0.81 0.55
CA PRO A 126 3.70 -0.57 -0.86
C PRO A 126 2.34 -1.09 -1.33
N TYR A 127 1.79 -2.06 -0.61
CA TYR A 127 0.50 -2.69 -0.83
C TYR A 127 -0.34 -2.78 0.45
N GLY A 128 -0.19 -1.81 1.36
CA GLY A 128 -1.03 -1.71 2.56
C GLY A 128 -2.39 -1.02 2.29
N PRO A 129 -3.25 -0.95 3.31
CA PRO A 129 -4.49 -0.18 3.26
C PRO A 129 -4.23 1.28 2.90
N MET A 130 -5.06 1.84 2.01
CA MET A 130 -4.96 3.22 1.54
C MET A 130 -6.33 3.90 1.54
N LEU A 131 -6.36 5.23 1.54
CA LEU A 131 -7.59 5.98 1.28
C LEU A 131 -8.17 5.60 -0.08
N GLY A 132 -9.49 5.42 -0.13
CA GLY A 132 -10.19 5.06 -1.34
C GLY A 132 -11.70 5.20 -1.24
N SER A 133 -12.41 4.59 -2.18
CA SER A 133 -13.87 4.52 -2.16
C SER A 133 -14.37 3.63 -1.04
N ILE A 134 -15.51 3.98 -0.45
CA ILE A 134 -16.19 3.15 0.55
C ILE A 134 -16.68 1.87 -0.13
N SER A 135 -16.22 0.73 0.36
CA SER A 135 -16.69 -0.57 -0.08
C SER A 135 -17.96 -0.94 0.68
N ARG A 136 -19.00 -1.36 -0.04
CA ARG A 136 -20.28 -1.80 0.55
C ARG A 136 -20.72 -3.14 0.00
N VAL A 137 -21.50 -3.86 0.80
CA VAL A 137 -22.15 -5.12 0.45
C VAL A 137 -23.63 -5.05 0.83
N ASN A 138 -24.49 -5.58 -0.03
CA ASN A 138 -25.91 -5.71 0.30
C ASN A 138 -26.12 -6.95 1.19
N ALA A 139 -26.54 -6.72 2.42
CA ALA A 139 -26.92 -7.78 3.36
C ALA A 139 -28.46 -7.89 3.42
N ALA A 140 -28.97 -9.11 3.57
CA ALA A 140 -30.41 -9.33 3.75
C ALA A 140 -30.88 -8.65 5.05
N SER A 141 -31.93 -7.84 4.98
CA SER A 141 -32.42 -7.03 6.11
C SER A 141 -33.88 -7.27 6.48
N GLY A 142 -34.60 -8.08 5.71
CA GLY A 142 -36.01 -8.36 5.99
C GLY A 142 -36.65 -9.32 4.98
N PRO A 143 -37.99 -9.49 5.07
CA PRO A 143 -38.75 -10.29 4.11
C PRO A 143 -38.71 -9.68 2.70
N ASP A 144 -39.25 -10.42 1.73
CA ASP A 144 -39.46 -9.95 0.35
C ASP A 144 -38.19 -9.47 -0.38
N GLY A 145 -37.03 -9.99 0.03
CA GLY A 145 -35.74 -9.62 -0.57
C GLY A 145 -35.24 -8.24 -0.16
N ALA A 146 -35.74 -7.68 0.96
CA ALA A 146 -35.22 -6.46 1.52
C ALA A 146 -33.71 -6.60 1.82
N VAL A 147 -32.93 -5.61 1.38
CA VAL A 147 -31.48 -5.55 1.61
C VAL A 147 -31.07 -4.18 2.15
N THR A 148 -30.02 -4.18 2.96
CA THR A 148 -29.37 -2.99 3.48
C THR A 148 -27.92 -2.96 3.00
N ALA A 149 -27.48 -1.81 2.49
CA ALA A 149 -26.10 -1.61 2.07
C ALA A 149 -25.20 -1.41 3.31
N CYS A 150 -24.48 -2.45 3.69
CA CYS A 150 -23.56 -2.44 4.83
C CYS A 150 -22.15 -2.06 4.37
N VAL A 151 -21.42 -1.32 5.19
CA VAL A 151 -20.00 -1.04 4.94
C VAL A 151 -19.22 -2.35 5.05
N ALA A 152 -18.51 -2.70 3.99
CA ALA A 152 -17.65 -3.87 3.93
C ALA A 152 -16.22 -3.53 4.37
N CYS A 153 -15.78 -2.29 4.11
CA CYS A 153 -14.50 -1.77 4.60
C CYS A 153 -14.51 -0.24 4.58
N GLY A 154 -14.17 0.35 5.71
CA GLY A 154 -14.14 1.79 5.92
C GLY A 154 -13.78 2.11 7.37
N VAL A 155 -13.52 3.39 7.63
CA VAL A 155 -13.19 3.93 8.96
C VAL A 155 -14.17 5.06 9.25
N TYR A 156 -14.83 5.02 10.41
CA TYR A 156 -15.73 6.09 10.85
C TYR A 156 -14.97 7.03 11.77
N LEU A 157 -14.85 8.29 11.38
CA LEU A 157 -14.22 9.33 12.17
C LEU A 157 -15.33 10.09 12.90
N ILE A 158 -15.41 9.95 14.22
CA ILE A 158 -16.57 10.38 15.01
C ILE A 158 -16.18 11.50 15.96
N ASN A 159 -16.99 12.54 15.97
CA ASN A 159 -16.95 13.66 16.90
C ASN A 159 -18.20 13.61 17.79
N ASP A 160 -18.01 13.42 19.09
CA ASP A 160 -19.07 13.47 20.11
C ASP A 160 -18.68 14.50 21.18
N GLY A 161 -19.02 15.77 20.93
CA GLY A 161 -18.55 16.89 21.73
C GLY A 161 -17.01 17.04 21.65
N ASP A 162 -16.36 16.94 22.81
CA ASP A 162 -14.89 16.95 22.93
C ASP A 162 -14.25 15.56 22.70
N ALA A 163 -15.05 14.50 22.61
CA ALA A 163 -14.55 13.16 22.36
C ALA A 163 -14.32 12.92 20.86
N ARG A 164 -13.22 12.23 20.54
CA ARG A 164 -12.86 11.78 19.19
C ARG A 164 -12.72 10.25 19.20
N ALA A 165 -13.42 9.58 18.29
CA ALA A 165 -13.38 8.13 18.14
C ALA A 165 -13.17 7.72 16.67
N VAL A 166 -12.66 6.49 16.48
CA VAL A 166 -12.33 5.86 15.20
C VAL A 166 -12.76 4.39 15.22
#